data_AF-A0A8T4W1L8-F1
#
_entry.id   AF-A0A8T4W1L8-F1
#
_cell.length_a   1.000
_cell.length_b   1.000
_cell.length_c   1.000
_cell.angle_alpha   90.00
_cell.angle_beta   90.00
_cell.angle_gamma   90.00
#
_symmetry.space_group_name_H-M   'P 1'
#
loop_
_entity.id
_entity.type
_entity.pdbx_description
1 polymer ?
#
loop_
_entity_poly.entity_id
_entity_poly.type
_entity_poly.pdbx_seq_one_letter_code
_entity_poly.pdbx_strand_id
1 'polypeptide(L)'
;MELGTIDLVFVLHILLAVGMGGLIGLEREHEEKKPRVIAGVRTFPLTSMSGVLFSFLSASVDLRFIEVGVLIFGGFSLLLAYLKYEIKTIGITTPVALFITFLIGILIQQGFILEAGFVTITVTVLLITKERLHRIARNLGR
;
A
#
# COMPACT_ATOMS: atom_id res chain seq x y z
N MET A 1 17.87 27.70 11.35
CA MET A 1 18.39 26.48 10.67
C MET A 1 17.42 25.29 10.77
N GLU A 2 16.34 25.37 11.54
CA GLU A 2 15.38 24.26 11.73
C GLU A 2 14.42 24.02 10.55
N LEU A 3 14.14 25.04 9.71
CA LEU A 3 13.25 24.88 8.55
C LEU A 3 13.85 23.97 7.46
N GLY A 4 15.16 24.02 7.22
CA GLY A 4 15.79 23.21 6.16
C GLY A 4 15.87 21.71 6.49
N THR A 5 15.88 21.36 7.77
CA THR A 5 15.94 19.95 8.21
C THR A 5 14.58 19.27 8.07
N ILE A 6 13.49 20.00 8.38
CA ILE A 6 12.13 19.48 8.25
C ILE A 6 11.80 19.18 6.79
N ASP A 7 12.16 20.08 5.87
CA ASP A 7 11.93 19.89 4.44
C ASP A 7 12.68 18.66 3.89
N LEU A 8 13.93 18.45 4.32
CA LEU A 8 14.72 17.29 3.87
C LEU A 8 14.16 15.96 4.39
N VAL A 9 13.73 15.92 5.66
CA VAL A 9 13.12 14.73 6.27
C VAL A 9 11.82 14.38 5.58
N PHE A 10 10.98 15.38 5.28
CA PHE A 10 9.74 15.16 4.53
C PHE A 10 10.01 14.60 3.14
N VAL A 11 10.96 15.17 2.39
CA VAL A 11 11.37 14.64 1.07
C VAL A 11 11.86 13.20 1.19
N LEU A 12 12.65 12.86 2.20
CA LEU A 12 13.10 11.49 2.44
C LEU A 12 11.93 10.54 2.73
N HIS A 13 10.96 10.95 3.54
CA HIS A 13 9.75 10.15 3.80
C HIS A 13 8.96 9.87 2.52
N ILE A 14 8.82 10.87 1.64
CA ILE A 14 8.16 10.68 0.35
C ILE A 14 8.94 9.70 -0.53
N LEU A 15 10.28 9.82 -0.60
CA LEU A 15 11.11 8.88 -1.36
C LEU A 15 11.00 7.44 -0.82
N LEU A 16 11.02 7.27 0.50
CA LEU A 16 10.82 5.97 1.15
C LEU A 16 9.43 5.41 0.85
N ALA A 17 8.39 6.23 0.93
CA ALA A 17 7.02 5.81 0.63
C ALA A 17 6.89 5.36 -0.83
N VAL A 18 7.47 6.12 -1.77
CA VAL A 18 7.49 5.74 -3.19
C VAL A 18 8.27 4.44 -3.40
N GLY A 19 9.43 4.27 -2.77
CA GLY A 19 10.23 3.05 -2.88
C GLY A 19 9.52 1.81 -2.31
N MET A 20 9.00 1.91 -1.09
CA MET A 20 8.30 0.81 -0.42
C MET A 20 6.97 0.46 -1.11
N GLY A 21 6.16 1.46 -1.43
CA GLY A 21 4.93 1.27 -2.21
C GLY A 21 5.22 0.73 -3.61
N GLY A 22 6.30 1.20 -4.24
CA GLY A 22 6.73 0.74 -5.56
C GLY A 22 7.11 -0.73 -5.58
N LEU A 23 7.80 -1.20 -4.54
CA LEU A 23 8.17 -2.61 -4.37
C LEU A 23 6.93 -3.52 -4.31
N ILE A 24 5.89 -3.12 -3.56
CA ILE A 24 4.61 -3.85 -3.53
C ILE A 24 3.92 -3.77 -4.90
N GLY A 25 3.88 -2.58 -5.51
CA GLY A 25 3.25 -2.34 -6.80
C GLY A 25 3.86 -3.13 -7.96
N LEU A 26 5.18 -3.33 -7.94
CA LEU A 26 5.92 -4.12 -8.93
C LEU A 26 5.46 -5.58 -8.93
N GLU A 27 5.32 -6.17 -7.74
CA GLU A 27 4.82 -7.54 -7.60
C GLU A 27 3.37 -7.66 -8.08
N ARG A 28 2.53 -6.67 -7.75
CA ARG A 28 1.13 -6.65 -8.17
C ARG A 28 0.96 -6.56 -9.68
N GLU A 29 1.76 -5.74 -10.34
CA GLU A 29 1.75 -5.64 -11.80
C GLU A 29 2.28 -6.92 -12.48
N HIS A 30 3.21 -7.62 -11.83
CA HIS A 30 3.72 -8.90 -12.34
C HIS A 30 2.68 -10.03 -12.29
N GLU A 31 1.83 -10.09 -11.25
CA GLU A 31 0.79 -11.11 -11.10
C GLU A 31 -0.39 -10.89 -12.08
N GLU A 32 -0.70 -9.64 -12.45
CA GLU A 32 -1.88 -9.27 -13.26
C GLU A 32 -1.59 -9.13 -14.78
N LYS A 33 -0.70 -9.93 -15.39
CA LYS A 33 -0.41 -9.95 -16.86
C LYS A 33 -1.60 -10.28 -17.80
N LYS A 34 -2.85 -10.17 -17.33
CA LYS A 34 -4.08 -10.18 -18.15
C LYS A 34 -4.56 -8.72 -18.33
N PRO A 35 -5.26 -8.37 -19.43
CA PRO A 35 -5.50 -6.98 -19.86
C PRO A 35 -6.47 -6.14 -18.99
N ARG A 36 -6.53 -6.39 -17.68
CA ARG A 36 -7.40 -5.69 -16.72
C ARG A 36 -6.62 -5.38 -15.43
N VAL A 37 -5.55 -4.60 -15.54
CA VAL A 37 -4.79 -4.15 -14.37
C VAL A 37 -5.55 -3.02 -13.68
N ILE A 38 -5.91 -3.21 -12.41
CA ILE A 38 -6.66 -2.22 -11.61
C ILE A 38 -5.73 -1.45 -10.65
N ALA A 39 -4.55 -1.98 -10.31
CA ALA A 39 -3.56 -1.31 -9.46
C ALA A 39 -2.16 -1.95 -9.61
N GLY A 40 -1.11 -1.15 -9.81
CA GLY A 40 0.27 -1.59 -10.10
C GLY A 40 1.33 -0.58 -9.65
N VAL A 41 2.46 -0.45 -10.37
CA VAL A 41 3.63 0.36 -9.95
C VAL A 41 3.34 1.86 -9.75
N ARG A 42 2.20 2.37 -10.21
CA ARG A 42 1.80 3.78 -9.99
C ARG A 42 0.87 3.93 -8.79
N THR A 43 -0.07 3.01 -8.61
CA THR A 43 -1.11 3.16 -7.57
C THR A 43 -0.55 2.92 -6.18
N PHE A 44 0.34 1.95 -6.01
CA PHE A 44 0.89 1.62 -4.69
C PHE A 44 1.81 2.72 -4.13
N PRO A 45 2.75 3.31 -4.90
CA PRO A 45 3.48 4.50 -4.47
C PRO A 45 2.59 5.70 -4.13
N LEU A 46 1.58 5.98 -4.95
CA LEU A 46 0.64 7.08 -4.68
C LEU A 46 -0.16 6.84 -3.39
N THR A 47 -0.45 5.57 -3.10
CA THR A 47 -1.18 5.17 -1.90
C THR A 47 -0.35 5.35 -0.63
N SER A 48 0.91 4.90 -0.61
CA SER A 48 1.81 5.15 0.53
C SER A 48 2.14 6.64 0.67
N MET A 49 2.34 7.35 -0.43
CA MET A 49 2.55 8.80 -0.42
C MET A 49 1.35 9.54 0.20
N SER A 50 0.12 9.10 -0.11
CA SER A 50 -1.10 9.64 0.52
C SER A 50 -1.09 9.44 2.03
N GLY A 51 -0.59 8.31 2.54
CA GLY A 51 -0.43 8.06 3.98
C GLY A 51 0.57 9.01 4.65
N VAL A 52 1.72 9.26 4.00
CA VAL A 52 2.70 10.25 4.49
C VAL A 52 2.06 11.63 4.57
N LEU A 53 1.36 12.07 3.51
CA LEU A 53 0.68 13.36 3.49
C LEU A 53 -0.37 13.46 4.60
N PHE A 54 -1.19 12.42 4.78
CA PHE A 54 -2.23 12.42 5.80
C PHE A 54 -1.65 12.57 7.22
N SER A 55 -0.58 11.83 7.51
CA SER A 55 0.10 11.88 8.80
C SER A 55 0.93 13.17 8.99
N PHE A 56 1.38 13.80 7.90
CA PHE A 56 2.07 15.09 7.97
C PHE A 56 1.07 16.21 8.32
N LEU A 57 -0.07 16.24 7.63
CA LEU A 57 -1.13 17.23 7.89
C LEU A 57 -1.76 17.06 9.28
N SER A 58 -1.87 15.83 9.80
CA SER A 58 -2.43 15.59 11.13
C SER A 58 -1.64 16.26 12.25
N ALA A 59 -0.33 16.45 12.07
CA ALA A 59 0.51 17.13 13.06
C ALA A 59 0.12 18.61 13.26
N SER A 60 -0.51 19.24 12.26
CA SER A 60 -0.93 20.64 12.32
C SER A 60 -2.40 20.84 12.71
N VAL A 61 -3.21 19.79 12.67
CA VAL A 61 -4.68 19.86 12.88
C VAL A 61 -5.07 19.21 14.20
N ASP A 62 -4.94 17.90 14.30
CA ASP A 62 -5.22 17.05 15.46
C ASP A 62 -4.78 15.60 15.12
N LEU A 63 -4.31 14.83 16.09
CA LEU A 63 -4.00 13.40 15.93
C LEU A 63 -5.23 12.59 15.47
N ARG A 64 -6.45 13.05 15.83
CA ARG A 64 -7.72 12.46 15.36
C ARG A 64 -7.87 12.45 13.84
N PHE A 65 -7.12 13.31 13.14
CA PHE A 65 -7.14 13.32 11.68
C PHE A 65 -6.67 11.97 11.13
N ILE A 66 -5.68 11.31 11.74
CA ILE A 66 -5.21 9.98 11.32
C ILE A 66 -6.36 8.95 11.33
N GLU A 67 -7.19 8.96 12.37
CA GLU A 67 -8.35 8.04 12.49
C GLU A 67 -9.32 8.21 11.32
N VAL A 68 -9.58 9.46 10.92
CA VAL A 68 -10.43 9.79 9.78
C VAL A 68 -9.81 9.30 8.47
N GLY A 69 -8.51 9.50 8.28
CA GLY A 69 -7.79 9.01 7.10
C GLY A 69 -7.84 7.48 6.98
N VAL A 70 -7.64 6.78 8.10
CA VAL A 70 -7.75 5.32 8.16
C VAL A 70 -9.16 4.85 7.85
N LEU A 71 -10.19 5.50 8.40
CA LEU A 71 -11.59 5.18 8.10
C LEU A 71 -11.94 5.37 6.63
N ILE A 72 -11.52 6.49 6.03
CA ILE A 72 -11.78 6.79 4.61
C ILE A 72 -11.07 5.78 3.72
N PHE A 73 -9.78 5.53 3.94
CA PHE A 73 -9.02 4.62 3.08
C PHE A 73 -9.42 3.15 3.27
N GLY A 74 -9.79 2.78 4.50
CA GLY A 74 -10.38 1.48 4.81
C GLY A 74 -11.73 1.29 4.10
N GLY A 75 -12.61 2.30 4.16
CA GLY A 75 -13.88 2.32 3.44
C GLY A 75 -13.70 2.23 1.92
N PHE A 76 -12.74 2.99 1.36
CA PHE A 76 -12.39 2.91 -0.06
C PHE A 76 -11.90 1.51 -0.47
N SER A 77 -11.07 0.89 0.36
CA SER A 77 -10.57 -0.46 0.12
C SER A 77 -11.69 -1.52 0.18
N LEU A 78 -12.62 -1.38 1.14
CA LEU A 78 -13.81 -2.23 1.22
C LEU A 78 -14.71 -2.07 -0.01
N LEU A 79 -14.94 -0.82 -0.45
CA LEU A 79 -15.72 -0.53 -1.65
C LEU A 79 -15.07 -1.16 -2.90
N LEU A 80 -13.76 -1.02 -3.06
CA LEU A 80 -13.04 -1.67 -4.17
C LEU A 80 -13.14 -3.18 -4.13
N ALA A 81 -13.09 -3.79 -2.94
CA ALA A 81 -13.29 -5.23 -2.78
C ALA A 81 -14.71 -5.66 -3.17
N TYR A 82 -15.72 -4.91 -2.76
CA TYR A 82 -17.11 -5.15 -3.11
C TYR A 82 -17.34 -5.04 -4.63
N LEU A 83 -16.86 -3.97 -5.26
CA LEU A 83 -16.97 -3.79 -6.72
C LEU A 83 -16.27 -4.91 -7.49
N LYS A 84 -15.07 -5.32 -7.05
CA LYS A 84 -14.36 -6.46 -7.66
C LYS A 84 -15.14 -7.77 -7.54
N TYR A 85 -15.79 -8.00 -6.40
CA TYR A 85 -16.65 -9.16 -6.18
C TYR A 85 -17.86 -9.14 -7.13
N GLU A 86 -18.55 -8.00 -7.22
CA GLU A 86 -19.76 -7.83 -8.04
C GLU A 86 -19.47 -8.02 -9.55
N ILE A 87 -18.35 -7.51 -10.05
CA ILE A 87 -17.93 -7.69 -11.46
C ILE A 87 -17.26 -9.05 -11.74
N LYS A 88 -17.32 -10.00 -10.78
CA LYS A 88 -16.72 -11.36 -10.84
C LYS A 88 -15.21 -11.37 -11.13
N THR A 89 -14.49 -10.29 -10.82
CA THR A 89 -13.03 -10.27 -10.85
C THR A 89 -12.48 -10.78 -9.52
N ILE A 90 -11.99 -12.01 -9.51
CA ILE A 90 -11.45 -12.65 -8.31
C ILE A 90 -10.13 -11.98 -7.92
N GLY A 91 -10.13 -11.19 -6.83
CA GLY A 91 -8.90 -10.58 -6.29
C GLY A 91 -9.13 -9.62 -5.11
N ILE A 92 -9.50 -10.15 -3.94
CA ILE A 92 -9.66 -9.38 -2.69
C ILE A 92 -8.31 -8.91 -2.12
N THR A 93 -7.20 -9.54 -2.51
CA THR A 93 -5.87 -9.23 -1.99
C THR A 93 -5.36 -7.85 -2.41
N THR A 94 -5.79 -7.32 -3.56
CA THR A 94 -5.33 -6.00 -4.04
C THR A 94 -5.88 -4.84 -3.21
N PRO A 95 -7.21 -4.77 -2.93
CA PRO A 95 -7.73 -3.77 -2.00
C PRO A 95 -7.09 -3.82 -0.60
N VAL A 96 -6.87 -5.01 -0.04
CA VAL A 96 -6.20 -5.17 1.26
C VAL A 96 -4.76 -4.68 1.20
N ALA A 97 -4.02 -5.01 0.14
CA ALA A 97 -2.65 -4.54 -0.04
C ALA A 97 -2.58 -3.01 -0.20
N LEU A 98 -3.53 -2.38 -0.88
CA LEU A 98 -3.62 -0.92 -0.96
C LEU A 98 -3.82 -0.30 0.42
N PHE A 99 -4.74 -0.84 1.22
CA PHE A 99 -4.95 -0.36 2.59
C PHE A 99 -3.67 -0.45 3.45
N ILE A 100 -2.98 -1.60 3.42
CA ILE A 100 -1.72 -1.76 4.16
C ILE A 100 -0.64 -0.79 3.65
N THR A 101 -0.60 -0.55 2.34
CA THR A 101 0.36 0.40 1.73
C THR A 101 0.12 1.83 2.18
N PHE A 102 -1.13 2.22 2.40
CA PHE A 102 -1.47 3.51 2.99
C PHE A 102 -0.95 3.62 4.43
N LEU A 103 -1.14 2.57 5.24
CA LEU A 103 -0.64 2.53 6.62
C LEU A 103 0.90 2.56 6.68
N ILE A 104 1.59 1.92 5.74
CA ILE A 104 3.06 2.02 5.61
C ILE A 104 3.48 3.47 5.45
N GLY A 105 2.76 4.27 4.66
CA GLY A 105 3.01 5.71 4.53
C GLY A 105 2.91 6.48 5.85
N ILE A 106 1.90 6.16 6.66
CA ILE A 106 1.73 6.76 7.99
C ILE A 106 2.91 6.39 8.91
N LEU A 107 3.32 5.11 8.91
CA LEU A 107 4.46 4.64 9.71
C LEU A 107 5.76 5.36 9.35
N ILE A 108 6.01 5.54 8.05
CA ILE A 108 7.19 6.29 7.56
C ILE A 108 7.18 7.71 8.12
N GLN A 109 6.05 8.41 8.03
CA GLN A 109 5.96 9.80 8.49
C GLN A 109 6.10 9.94 10.01
N GLN A 110 5.68 8.93 10.78
CA GLN A 110 5.86 8.88 12.23
C GLN A 110 7.27 8.44 12.66
N GLY A 111 8.15 8.12 11.72
CA GLY A 111 9.54 7.73 11.99
C GLY A 111 9.76 6.22 12.22
N PHE A 112 8.70 5.40 12.12
CA PHE A 112 8.75 3.93 12.23
C PHE A 112 9.23 3.27 10.92
N ILE A 113 10.41 3.66 10.45
CA ILE A 113 10.95 3.26 9.13
C ILE A 113 11.26 1.76 9.07
N LEU A 114 11.78 1.18 10.15
CA LEU A 114 12.12 -0.24 10.20
C LEU A 114 10.86 -1.12 10.16
N GLU A 115 9.84 -0.73 10.92
CA GLU A 115 8.53 -1.38 10.96
C GLU A 115 7.84 -1.28 9.60
N ALA A 116 7.85 -0.09 8.99
CA ALA A 116 7.35 0.13 7.64
C ALA A 116 8.05 -0.77 6.62
N GLY A 117 9.38 -0.88 6.69
CA GLY A 117 10.17 -1.77 5.83
C GLY A 117 9.84 -3.25 6.04
N PHE A 118 9.72 -3.68 7.30
CA PHE A 118 9.39 -5.07 7.63
C PHE A 118 7.99 -5.47 7.12
N VAL A 119 6.99 -4.62 7.32
CA VAL A 119 5.63 -4.83 6.79
C VAL A 119 5.65 -4.86 5.27
N THR A 120 6.38 -3.94 4.62
CA THR A 120 6.52 -3.90 3.16
C THR A 120 7.06 -5.21 2.60
N ILE A 121 8.16 -5.72 3.16
CA ILE A 121 8.77 -6.99 2.73
C ILE A 121 7.81 -8.15 2.97
N THR A 122 7.17 -8.21 4.15
CA THR A 122 6.23 -9.28 4.51
C THR A 122 5.05 -9.32 3.55
N VAL A 123 4.44 -8.17 3.27
CA VAL A 123 3.34 -8.04 2.31
C VAL A 123 3.78 -8.53 0.93
N THR A 124 4.94 -8.09 0.44
CA THR A 124 5.45 -8.52 -0.87
C THR A 124 5.70 -10.02 -0.93
N VAL A 125 6.28 -10.62 0.12
CA VAL A 125 6.52 -12.08 0.18
C VAL A 125 5.21 -12.86 0.18
N LEU A 126 4.18 -12.41 0.93
CA LEU A 126 2.86 -13.04 0.92
C LEU A 126 2.21 -12.97 -0.46
N LEU A 127 2.37 -11.83 -1.12
CA LEU A 127 1.86 -11.56 -2.46
C LEU A 127 2.52 -12.47 -3.52
N ILE A 128 3.85 -12.65 -3.45
CA ILE A 128 4.61 -13.61 -4.30
C ILE A 128 4.14 -15.06 -4.06
N THR A 129 3.95 -15.43 -2.79
CA THR A 129 3.69 -16.83 -2.41
C THR A 129 2.32 -17.33 -2.90
N LYS A 130 1.32 -16.44 -2.95
CA LYS A 130 0.00 -16.73 -3.51
C LYS A 130 0.08 -17.31 -4.92
N GLU A 131 1.00 -16.79 -5.75
CA GLU A 131 1.17 -17.21 -7.13
C GLU A 131 1.71 -18.64 -7.25
N ARG A 132 2.61 -19.03 -6.33
CA ARG A 132 3.18 -20.39 -6.27
C ARG A 132 2.15 -21.42 -5.82
N LEU A 133 1.37 -21.12 -4.78
CA LEU A 133 0.31 -22.04 -4.32
C LEU A 133 -0.76 -22.27 -5.39
N HIS A 134 -1.18 -21.24 -6.12
CA HIS A 134 -2.18 -21.37 -7.18
C HIS A 134 -1.68 -22.18 -8.39
N ARG A 135 -0.36 -22.25 -8.58
CA ARG A 135 0.29 -23.06 -9.61
C ARG A 135 0.39 -24.52 -9.19
N ILE A 136 0.74 -24.78 -7.93
CA ILE A 136 0.81 -26.13 -7.35
C ILE A 136 -0.58 -26.77 -7.28
N ALA A 137 -1.59 -26.03 -6.80
CA ALA A 137 -2.97 -26.53 -6.73
C ALA A 137 -3.55 -26.90 -8.12
N ARG A 138 -3.21 -26.15 -9.17
CA ARG A 138 -3.60 -26.47 -10.56
C ARG A 138 -2.91 -27.71 -11.13
N ASN A 139 -1.70 -28.03 -10.65
CA ASN A 139 -0.96 -29.21 -11.10
C ASN A 139 -1.38 -30.49 -10.37
N LEU A 140 -1.92 -30.38 -9.15
CA LEU A 140 -2.42 -31.52 -8.37
C LEU A 140 -3.86 -31.91 -8.73
N GLY A 141 -4.60 -31.04 -9.43
CA GLY A 141 -5.97 -31.31 -9.88
C GLY A 141 -6.08 -31.90 -11.29
N ARG A 142 -5.00 -32.50 -11.82
CA ARG A 142 -4.98 -33.21 -13.11
C ARG A 142 -4.76 -34.70 -12.91
#